data_AF-A0A4S2RDI7-F1
#
_entry.id   AF-A0A4S2RDI7-F1
#
_cell.length_a   1.000
_cell.length_b   1.000
_cell.length_c   1.000
_cell.angle_alpha   90.00
_cell.angle_beta   90.00
_cell.angle_gamma   90.00
#
_symmetry.space_group_name_H-M   'P 1'
#
loop_
_entity.id
_entity.type
_entity.pdbx_description
1 polymer ?
#
loop_
_entity_poly.entity_id
_entity_poly.type
_entity_poly.pdbx_seq_one_letter_code
_entity_poly.pdbx_strand_id
1 'polypeptide(L)'
;RLAPDPLLRAPEAVAILGDPDGLAPRGRDHLEQEVLAAVGRAETAEGAVAAARGVRRRELFRTTAGDLIGSYGTEDSPAEEDPGALVDRVGNAVTDLNAATIAGALRAAVRAEWGDTLPTRFAVIGMGRFGGHELSYGSDADVLFVHEP
;
A
#
# COMPACT_ATOMS: atom_id res chain seq x y z
N ARG A 1 -11.58 18.00 1.11
CA ARG A 1 -12.70 17.17 0.60
C ARG A 1 -12.20 15.73 0.47
N LEU A 2 -12.01 14.98 1.56
CA LEU A 2 -11.19 13.76 1.50
C LEU A 2 -11.74 12.52 2.24
N ALA A 3 -12.93 12.58 2.84
CA ALA A 3 -13.49 11.45 3.61
C ALA A 3 -14.78 10.80 3.04
N PRO A 4 -15.78 11.53 2.48
CA PRO A 4 -17.08 10.90 2.24
C PRO A 4 -17.15 10.08 0.94
N ASP A 5 -16.44 10.46 -0.12
CA ASP A 5 -16.58 9.83 -1.43
C ASP A 5 -16.08 8.37 -1.50
N PRO A 6 -15.00 7.96 -0.79
CA PRO A 6 -14.58 6.55 -0.73
C PRO A 6 -15.57 5.66 0.05
N LEU A 7 -16.23 6.19 1.08
CA LEU A 7 -17.17 5.43 1.93
C LEU A 7 -18.48 5.09 1.21
N LEU A 8 -18.93 5.92 0.28
CA LEU A 8 -20.19 5.73 -0.43
C LEU A 8 -20.15 4.66 -1.54
N ARG A 9 -18.97 4.10 -1.86
CA ARG A 9 -18.80 3.16 -2.99
C ARG A 9 -18.01 1.88 -2.68
N ALA A 10 -17.63 1.64 -1.43
CA ALA A 10 -16.75 0.54 -1.04
C ALA A 10 -17.35 -0.27 0.13
N PRO A 11 -18.15 -1.31 -0.12
CA PRO A 11 -18.63 -2.23 0.92
C PRO A 11 -17.49 -2.79 1.79
N GLU A 12 -16.31 -2.97 1.21
CA GLU A 12 -15.09 -3.39 1.89
C GLU A 12 -14.60 -2.41 2.96
N ALA A 13 -14.87 -1.10 2.81
CA ALA A 13 -14.52 -0.11 3.81
C ALA A 13 -15.37 -0.26 5.08
N VAL A 14 -16.64 -0.68 4.93
CA VAL A 14 -17.54 -0.96 6.06
C VAL A 14 -17.09 -2.20 6.82
N ALA A 15 -16.66 -3.25 6.12
CA ALA A 15 -16.15 -4.46 6.75
C ALA A 15 -14.87 -4.20 7.57
N ILE A 16 -13.97 -3.35 7.06
CA ILE A 16 -12.73 -2.96 7.75
C ILE A 16 -13.01 -2.22 9.05
N LEU A 17 -14.06 -1.39 9.09
CA LEU A 17 -14.44 -0.61 10.28
C LEU A 17 -15.15 -1.43 11.35
N GLY A 18 -15.68 -2.61 11.02
CA GLY A 18 -16.39 -3.49 11.95
C GLY A 18 -15.49 -4.44 12.75
N ASP A 19 -14.18 -4.47 12.45
CA ASP A 19 -13.18 -5.32 13.11
C ASP A 19 -12.34 -4.46 14.08
N PRO A 20 -12.21 -4.84 15.37
CA PRO A 20 -11.44 -4.08 16.37
C PRO A 20 -9.99 -3.79 15.94
N ASP A 21 -9.34 -4.75 15.28
CA ASP A 21 -7.98 -4.61 14.75
C ASP A 21 -7.98 -4.31 13.24
N GLY A 22 -9.17 -4.06 12.69
CA GLY A 22 -9.39 -3.81 11.28
C GLY A 22 -8.63 -2.60 10.76
N LEU A 23 -8.28 -1.63 11.59
CA LEU A 23 -7.55 -0.43 11.15
C LEU A 23 -6.03 -0.50 11.31
N ALA A 24 -5.50 -1.59 11.89
CA ALA A 24 -4.07 -1.78 11.98
C ALA A 24 -3.45 -1.95 10.57
N PRO A 25 -2.42 -1.15 10.21
CA PRO A 25 -1.73 -1.32 8.93
C PRO A 25 -1.19 -2.74 8.78
N ARG A 26 -1.29 -3.28 7.57
CA ARG A 26 -0.75 -4.61 7.25
C ARG A 26 0.75 -4.51 6.98
N GLY A 27 1.51 -5.49 7.46
CA GLY A 27 2.95 -5.55 7.19
C GLY A 27 3.28 -5.86 5.73
N ARG A 28 4.47 -5.44 5.30
CA ARG A 28 4.99 -5.61 3.93
C ARG A 28 4.75 -6.98 3.31
N ASP A 29 5.13 -8.07 3.99
CA ASP A 29 5.05 -9.42 3.41
C ASP A 29 3.61 -9.81 3.04
N HIS A 30 2.65 -9.43 3.88
CA HIS A 30 1.23 -9.67 3.63
C HIS A 30 0.73 -8.85 2.44
N LEU A 31 1.11 -7.57 2.38
CA LEU A 31 0.75 -6.68 1.28
C LEU A 31 1.32 -7.18 -0.04
N GLU A 32 2.59 -7.59 -0.05
CA GLU A 32 3.27 -8.09 -1.23
C GLU A 32 2.63 -9.39 -1.73
N GLN A 33 2.38 -10.35 -0.82
CA GLN A 33 1.67 -11.60 -1.16
C GLN A 33 0.29 -11.32 -1.77
N GLU A 34 -0.49 -10.44 -1.16
CA GLU A 34 -1.83 -10.13 -1.65
C GLU A 34 -1.80 -9.44 -3.00
N VAL A 35 -0.93 -8.43 -3.18
CA VAL A 35 -0.78 -7.72 -4.45
C VAL A 35 -0.34 -8.69 -5.54
N LEU A 36 0.67 -9.52 -5.30
CA LEU A 36 1.16 -10.49 -6.28
C LEU A 36 0.10 -11.54 -6.63
N ALA A 37 -0.70 -11.99 -5.65
CA ALA A 37 -1.80 -12.90 -5.90
C ALA A 37 -2.93 -12.24 -6.72
N ALA A 38 -3.26 -10.97 -6.45
CA ALA A 38 -4.26 -10.21 -7.20
C ALA A 38 -3.82 -9.95 -8.64
N VAL A 39 -2.55 -9.56 -8.83
CA VAL A 39 -1.90 -9.41 -10.14
C VAL A 39 -1.87 -10.72 -10.90
N GLY A 40 -1.55 -11.83 -10.24
CA GLY A 40 -1.45 -13.16 -10.87
C GLY A 40 -2.79 -13.71 -11.38
N ARG A 41 -3.92 -13.26 -10.81
CA ARG A 41 -5.27 -13.64 -11.25
C ARG A 41 -5.78 -12.84 -12.45
N ALA A 42 -5.14 -11.73 -12.80
CA ALA A 42 -5.59 -10.90 -13.90
C ALA A 42 -5.18 -11.47 -15.26
N GLU A 43 -6.09 -11.39 -16.23
CA GLU A 43 -5.89 -11.88 -17.60
C GLU A 43 -5.05 -10.92 -18.45
N THR A 44 -5.10 -9.62 -18.15
CA THR A 44 -4.39 -8.56 -18.89
C THR A 44 -3.46 -7.76 -17.98
N ALA A 45 -2.46 -7.12 -18.59
CA ALA A 45 -1.53 -6.25 -17.87
C ALA A 45 -2.27 -5.06 -17.23
N GLU A 46 -3.23 -4.46 -17.94
CA GLU A 46 -4.08 -3.38 -17.43
C GLU A 46 -4.93 -3.85 -16.24
N GLY A 47 -5.51 -5.05 -16.34
CA GLY A 47 -6.27 -5.68 -15.27
C GLY A 47 -5.41 -5.95 -14.03
N ALA A 48 -4.17 -6.40 -14.24
CA ALA A 48 -3.21 -6.64 -13.17
C ALA A 48 -2.84 -5.34 -12.44
N VAL A 49 -2.55 -4.27 -13.18
CA VAL A 49 -2.29 -2.94 -12.60
C VAL A 49 -3.52 -2.40 -11.87
N ALA A 50 -4.72 -2.59 -12.42
CA ALA A 50 -5.97 -2.21 -11.76
C ALA A 50 -6.18 -2.98 -10.44
N ALA A 51 -5.85 -4.28 -10.41
CA ALA A 51 -5.93 -5.11 -9.22
C ALA A 51 -4.95 -4.63 -8.12
N ALA A 52 -3.69 -4.37 -8.47
CA ALA A 52 -2.71 -3.81 -7.53
C ALA A 52 -3.16 -2.45 -6.97
N ARG A 53 -3.73 -1.57 -7.82
CA ARG A 53 -4.31 -0.29 -7.39
C ARG A 53 -5.52 -0.47 -6.47
N GLY A 54 -6.31 -1.52 -6.66
CA GLY A 54 -7.43 -1.87 -5.79
C GLY A 54 -6.95 -2.18 -4.37
N VAL A 55 -5.95 -3.06 -4.24
CA VAL A 55 -5.31 -3.36 -2.94
C VAL A 55 -4.73 -2.08 -2.32
N ARG A 56 -3.97 -1.29 -3.10
CA ARG A 56 -3.42 -0.01 -2.63
C ARG A 56 -4.49 0.92 -2.08
N ARG A 57 -5.62 1.09 -2.78
CA ARG A 57 -6.70 1.99 -2.32
C ARG A 57 -7.28 1.54 -0.99
N ARG A 58 -7.52 0.23 -0.83
CA ARG A 58 -8.08 -0.35 0.38
C ARG A 58 -7.16 -0.19 1.58
N GLU A 59 -5.86 -0.45 1.41
CA GLU A 59 -4.89 -0.37 2.50
C GLU A 59 -4.47 1.07 2.84
N LEU A 60 -4.51 1.97 1.85
CA LEU A 60 -4.38 3.40 2.11
C LEU A 60 -5.55 3.91 2.95
N PHE A 61 -6.79 3.51 2.63
CA PHE A 61 -7.96 3.82 3.43
C PHE A 61 -7.82 3.29 4.87
N ARG A 62 -7.41 2.03 5.03
CA ARG A 62 -7.16 1.42 6.36
C ARG A 62 -6.21 2.28 7.19
N THR A 63 -5.06 2.63 6.60
CA THR A 63 -4.02 3.43 7.25
C THR A 63 -4.55 4.83 7.61
N THR A 64 -5.22 5.52 6.68
CA THR A 64 -5.78 6.86 6.94
C THR A 64 -6.88 6.84 8.00
N ALA A 65 -7.76 5.85 7.99
CA ALA A 65 -8.80 5.73 9.01
C ALA A 65 -8.21 5.45 10.40
N GLY A 66 -7.22 4.54 10.48
CA GLY A 66 -6.50 4.27 11.73
C GLY A 66 -5.73 5.49 12.25
N ASP A 67 -5.09 6.25 11.37
CA ASP A 67 -4.38 7.50 11.71
C ASP A 67 -5.33 8.58 12.24
N LEU A 68 -6.47 8.80 11.58
CA LEU A 68 -7.49 9.74 12.04
C LEU A 68 -8.05 9.35 13.40
N ILE A 69 -8.42 8.08 13.59
CA ILE A 69 -8.95 7.60 14.88
C ILE A 69 -7.88 7.68 15.97
N GLY A 70 -6.63 7.30 15.67
CA GLY A 70 -5.52 7.43 16.61
C GLY A 70 -5.22 8.89 16.98
N SER A 71 -5.36 9.83 16.05
CA SER A 71 -5.10 11.25 16.27
C SER A 71 -6.14 11.93 17.16
N TYR A 72 -7.42 11.55 17.04
CA TYR A 72 -8.53 12.20 17.76
C TYR A 72 -9.04 11.39 18.95
N GLY A 73 -8.77 10.09 19.00
CA GLY A 73 -9.35 9.18 19.94
C GLY A 73 -10.86 8.96 19.72
N THR A 74 -11.40 8.09 20.55
CA THR A 74 -12.82 7.73 20.67
C THR A 74 -13.18 7.66 22.16
N GLU A 75 -14.46 7.45 22.47
CA GLU A 75 -14.90 7.28 23.87
C GLU A 75 -14.20 6.10 24.56
N ASP A 76 -13.95 5.01 23.81
CA ASP A 76 -13.37 3.76 24.33
C ASP A 76 -11.84 3.67 24.17
N SER A 77 -11.23 4.57 23.40
CA SER A 77 -9.78 4.56 23.13
C SER A 77 -9.26 5.99 22.98
N PRO A 78 -8.47 6.51 23.93
CA PRO A 78 -7.99 7.88 23.88
C PRO A 78 -7.06 8.12 22.68
N ALA A 79 -6.88 9.39 22.32
CA ALA A 79 -5.93 9.79 21.29
C ALA A 79 -4.50 9.37 21.67
N GLU A 80 -3.69 9.06 20.66
CA GLU A 80 -2.26 8.78 20.83
C GLU A 80 -1.56 10.03 21.39
N GLU A 81 -0.79 9.83 22.47
CA GLU A 81 -0.12 10.91 23.19
C GLU A 81 1.14 11.39 22.47
N ASP A 82 1.77 10.50 21.68
CA ASP A 82 2.94 10.81 20.87
C ASP A 82 2.59 10.92 19.36
N PRO A 83 2.48 12.15 18.82
CA PRO A 83 2.27 12.35 17.39
C PRO A 83 3.38 11.78 16.51
N GLY A 84 4.61 11.66 17.04
CA GLY A 84 5.74 11.06 16.33
C GLY A 84 5.48 9.58 16.02
N ALA A 85 4.94 8.84 16.98
CA ALA A 85 4.57 7.44 16.79
C ALA A 85 3.51 7.24 15.69
N LEU A 86 2.57 8.19 15.53
CA LEU A 86 1.62 8.17 14.41
C LEU A 86 2.30 8.44 13.08
N VAL A 87 3.18 9.45 13.02
CA VAL A 87 3.94 9.80 11.80
C VAL A 87 4.79 8.60 11.35
N ASP A 88 5.51 7.97 12.28
CA ASP A 88 6.33 6.79 11.98
C ASP A 88 5.48 5.61 11.50
N ARG A 89 4.32 5.38 12.13
CA ARG A 89 3.38 4.33 11.70
C ARG A 89 2.89 4.56 10.28
N VAL A 90 2.48 5.79 9.96
CA VAL A 90 2.01 6.17 8.62
C VAL A 90 3.15 6.07 7.60
N GLY A 91 4.33 6.59 7.94
CA GLY A 91 5.54 6.53 7.12
C GLY A 91 5.89 5.11 6.70
N ASN A 92 5.95 4.19 7.67
CA ASN A 92 6.20 2.78 7.43
C ASN A 92 5.09 2.12 6.61
N ALA A 93 3.82 2.31 6.98
CA ALA A 93 2.68 1.69 6.30
C ALA A 93 2.58 2.11 4.82
N VAL A 94 2.72 3.40 4.54
CA VAL A 94 2.67 3.94 3.18
C VAL A 94 3.90 3.49 2.37
N THR A 95 5.06 3.37 3.01
CA THR A 95 6.29 2.82 2.39
C THR A 95 6.11 1.37 1.99
N ASP A 96 5.69 0.51 2.91
CA ASP A 96 5.42 -0.91 2.64
C ASP A 96 4.37 -1.09 1.54
N LEU A 97 3.32 -0.26 1.56
CA LEU A 97 2.28 -0.29 0.55
C LEU A 97 2.77 0.11 -0.85
N ASN A 98 3.62 1.15 -0.95
CA ASN A 98 4.22 1.53 -2.22
C ASN A 98 5.19 0.45 -2.72
N ALA A 99 5.99 -0.15 -1.83
CA ALA A 99 6.88 -1.26 -2.19
C ALA A 99 6.10 -2.46 -2.77
N ALA A 100 5.02 -2.89 -2.09
CA ALA A 100 4.15 -3.96 -2.58
C ALA A 100 3.48 -3.60 -3.92
N THR A 101 3.03 -2.35 -4.07
CA THR A 101 2.41 -1.87 -5.33
C THR A 101 3.42 -1.91 -6.48
N ILE A 102 4.66 -1.48 -6.25
CA ILE A 102 5.74 -1.50 -7.25
C ILE A 102 6.09 -2.93 -7.62
N ALA A 103 6.17 -3.85 -6.65
CA ALA A 103 6.38 -5.28 -6.91
C ALA A 103 5.27 -5.86 -7.80
N GLY A 104 4.01 -5.50 -7.53
CA GLY A 104 2.87 -5.89 -8.37
C GLY A 104 2.93 -5.32 -9.78
N ALA A 105 3.28 -4.04 -9.92
CA ALA A 105 3.43 -3.38 -11.23
C ALA A 105 4.58 -3.99 -12.04
N LEU A 106 5.73 -4.27 -11.40
CA LEU A 106 6.84 -4.97 -12.02
C LEU A 106 6.40 -6.36 -12.47
N ARG A 107 5.72 -7.13 -11.62
CA ARG A 107 5.21 -8.46 -12.00
C ARG A 107 4.25 -8.39 -13.19
N ALA A 108 3.36 -7.40 -13.24
CA ALA A 108 2.46 -7.20 -14.37
C ALA A 108 3.21 -6.90 -15.68
N ALA A 109 4.19 -5.98 -15.63
CA ALA A 109 5.02 -5.63 -16.77
C ALA A 109 5.85 -6.82 -17.27
N VAL A 110 6.43 -7.58 -16.33
CA VAL A 110 7.24 -8.76 -16.67
C VAL A 110 6.42 -9.83 -17.37
N ARG A 111 5.20 -10.09 -16.88
CA ARG A 111 4.28 -11.04 -17.51
C ARG A 111 3.86 -10.65 -18.91
N ALA A 112 3.65 -9.36 -19.14
CA ALA A 112 3.24 -8.85 -20.44
C ALA A 112 4.33 -9.07 -21.51
N GLU A 113 5.59 -8.87 -21.15
CA GLU A 113 6.71 -8.85 -22.12
C GLU A 113 7.52 -10.16 -22.16
N TRP A 114 7.79 -10.77 -21.01
CA TRP A 114 8.71 -11.93 -20.88
C TRP A 114 8.06 -13.17 -20.25
N GLY A 115 6.75 -13.13 -19.97
CA GLY A 115 6.09 -14.20 -19.22
C GLY A 115 6.54 -14.20 -17.76
N ASP A 116 6.96 -15.36 -17.22
CA ASP A 116 7.16 -15.45 -15.77
C ASP A 116 8.54 -15.08 -15.26
N THR A 117 9.52 -14.90 -16.14
CA THR A 117 10.92 -14.73 -15.73
C THR A 117 11.57 -13.58 -16.47
N LEU A 118 12.15 -12.66 -15.72
CA LEU A 118 13.01 -11.60 -16.26
C LEU A 118 14.30 -12.22 -16.83
N PRO A 119 14.80 -11.73 -17.98
CA PRO A 119 16.04 -12.23 -18.58
C PRO A 119 17.31 -11.71 -17.88
N THR A 120 17.19 -11.01 -16.76
CA THR A 120 18.28 -10.35 -16.04
C THR A 120 17.97 -10.31 -14.55
N ARG A 121 19.01 -10.20 -13.71
CA ARG A 121 18.82 -9.86 -12.31
C ARG A 121 18.44 -8.39 -12.22
N PHE A 122 17.32 -8.10 -11.58
CA PHE A 122 16.73 -6.76 -11.53
C PHE A 122 16.47 -6.34 -10.08
N ALA A 123 16.69 -5.06 -9.78
CA ALA A 123 16.39 -4.47 -8.49
C ALA A 123 15.73 -3.11 -8.65
N VAL A 124 14.79 -2.80 -7.75
CA VAL A 124 14.22 -1.47 -7.56
C VAL A 124 14.71 -0.94 -6.22
N ILE A 125 15.40 0.20 -6.23
CA ILE A 125 15.95 0.83 -5.04
C ILE A 125 15.10 2.04 -4.71
N GLY A 126 14.46 2.03 -3.53
CA GLY A 126 13.74 3.19 -3.00
C GLY A 126 14.70 4.31 -2.63
N MET A 127 14.41 5.52 -3.11
CA MET A 127 15.23 6.71 -2.90
C MET A 127 14.50 7.73 -2.05
N GLY A 128 15.23 8.73 -1.53
CA GLY A 128 14.65 9.85 -0.79
C GLY A 128 13.77 9.39 0.36
N ARG A 129 12.58 10.00 0.50
CA ARG A 129 11.60 9.66 1.55
C ARG A 129 11.07 8.24 1.43
N PHE A 130 11.03 7.66 0.22
CA PHE A 130 10.64 6.27 0.06
C PHE A 130 11.69 5.33 0.65
N GLY A 131 12.97 5.56 0.34
CA GLY A 131 14.08 4.81 0.94
C GLY A 131 14.25 5.05 2.44
N GLY A 132 13.84 6.22 2.93
CA GLY A 132 13.90 6.61 4.35
C GLY A 132 12.71 6.18 5.19
N HIS A 133 11.68 5.53 4.63
CA HIS A 133 10.44 5.17 5.34
C HIS A 133 9.60 6.37 5.84
N GLU A 134 9.71 7.52 5.17
CA GLU A 134 9.10 8.80 5.56
C GLU A 134 8.01 9.24 4.56
N LEU A 135 7.35 8.29 3.90
CA LEU A 135 6.28 8.61 2.95
C LEU A 135 5.00 9.10 3.64
N SER A 136 4.37 10.11 3.05
CA SER A 136 3.02 10.53 3.38
C SER A 136 2.02 10.13 2.28
N TYR A 137 0.72 10.23 2.55
CA TYR A 137 -0.36 9.77 1.66
C TYR A 137 -0.28 10.25 0.21
N GLY A 138 0.21 11.48 -0.01
CA GLY A 138 0.37 12.10 -1.33
C GLY A 138 1.79 12.06 -1.88
N SER A 139 2.70 11.32 -1.25
CA SER A 139 4.09 11.25 -1.69
C SER A 139 4.25 10.37 -2.93
N ASP A 140 5.12 10.83 -3.83
CA ASP A 140 5.62 10.01 -4.92
C ASP A 140 6.63 8.97 -4.40
N ALA A 141 6.81 7.89 -5.17
CA ALA A 141 7.80 6.86 -4.90
C ALA A 141 9.02 7.07 -5.81
N ASP A 142 10.04 7.73 -5.29
CA ASP A 142 11.31 7.93 -6.00
C ASP A 142 12.10 6.61 -6.01
N VAL A 143 12.45 6.12 -7.21
CA VAL A 143 13.16 4.84 -7.35
C VAL A 143 14.26 4.88 -8.40
N LEU A 144 15.29 4.06 -8.19
CA LEU A 144 16.29 3.70 -9.20
C LEU A 144 16.08 2.24 -9.62
N PHE A 145 16.15 1.99 -10.93
CA PHE A 145 16.12 0.65 -11.50
C PHE A 145 17.55 0.22 -11.84
N VAL A 146 17.95 -0.97 -11.37
CA VAL A 146 19.29 -1.54 -11.59
C VAL A 146 19.14 -2.93 -12.18
N HIS A 147 19.99 -3.28 -13.14
CA HIS A 147 20.02 -4.62 -13.71
C HIS A 147 21.45 -5.13 -13.90
N GLU A 148 21.62 -6.46 -13.79
CA GLU A 148 22.87 -7.18 -14.04
C GLU A 148 22.61 -8.22 -15.14
N PRO A 149 23.06 -7.96 -16.39
CA PRO A 149 22.86 -8.83 -17.54
C PRO A 149 23.48 -10.22 -17.41
#